data_AF-A0A960TEQ9-F1
#
_entry.id   AF-A0A960TEQ9-F1
#
_cell.length_a   1.000
_cell.length_b   1.000
_cell.length_c   1.000
_cell.angle_alpha   90.00
_cell.angle_beta   90.00
_cell.angle_gamma   90.00
#
_symmetry.space_group_name_H-M   'P 1'
#
loop_
_entity.id
_entity.type
_entity.pdbx_description
1 polymer ?
#
loop_
_entity_poly.entity_id
_entity_poly.type
_entity_poly.pdbx_seq_one_letter_code
_entity_poly.pdbx_strand_id
1 'polypeptide(L)'
;IQDEAKRAQSAGLQVQPLQFGDRDGIELTQFSFIYSQGPDREAIGSIRKSVTLFYSPAGGAADAEQQWKLEAVVTRLVEDDFKMGIKNIEVIYDPSPDTENMDDVYIWHRYNQKEPNTVVLGTMHNTANFPLRNKFKQRFYVKLMDHFNMLYRLVDGYSKKDGQKYNETIIEFMQEHNKY
;
A
#
# COMPACT_ATOMS: atom_id res chain seq x y z
N ILE A 1 1.26 -8.86 -18.69
CA ILE A 1 1.05 -9.19 -17.26
C ILE A 1 0.94 -10.70 -17.05
N GLN A 2 -0.11 -11.37 -17.56
CA GLN A 2 -0.22 -12.84 -17.45
C GLN A 2 0.97 -13.57 -18.08
N ASP A 3 1.56 -13.01 -19.14
CA ASP A 3 2.76 -13.59 -19.77
C ASP A 3 3.99 -13.53 -18.86
N GLU A 4 4.13 -12.50 -18.02
CA GLU A 4 5.25 -12.44 -17.07
C GLU A 4 5.04 -13.36 -15.87
N ALA A 5 3.80 -13.53 -15.41
CA ALA A 5 3.47 -14.56 -14.43
C ALA A 5 3.82 -15.97 -14.96
N LYS A 6 3.47 -16.26 -16.22
CA LYS A 6 3.80 -17.54 -16.88
C LYS A 6 5.30 -17.72 -17.08
N ARG A 7 6.04 -16.67 -17.45
CA ARG A 7 7.51 -16.70 -17.55
C ARG A 7 8.16 -17.00 -16.21
N ALA A 8 7.71 -16.35 -15.14
CA ALA A 8 8.20 -16.59 -13.79
C ALA A 8 7.92 -18.03 -13.32
N GLN A 9 6.70 -18.53 -13.56
CA GLN A 9 6.34 -19.93 -13.28
C GLN A 9 7.20 -20.93 -14.06
N SER A 10 7.46 -20.64 -15.34
CA SER A 10 8.34 -21.47 -16.19
C SER A 10 9.79 -21.48 -15.69
N ALA A 11 10.22 -20.45 -14.96
CA ALA A 11 11.51 -20.38 -14.29
C ALA A 11 11.53 -21.05 -12.91
N GLY A 12 10.45 -21.75 -12.51
CA GLY A 12 10.34 -22.46 -11.23
C GLY A 12 9.90 -21.60 -10.06
N LEU A 13 9.50 -20.34 -10.28
CA LEU A 13 9.02 -19.46 -9.22
C LEU A 13 7.55 -19.75 -8.90
N GLN A 14 7.21 -19.81 -7.61
CA GLN A 14 5.83 -19.92 -7.15
C GLN A 14 5.14 -18.56 -7.20
N VAL A 15 4.71 -18.16 -8.39
CA VAL A 15 4.01 -16.88 -8.61
C VAL A 15 2.53 -17.15 -8.83
N GLN A 16 1.69 -16.56 -8.00
CA GLN A 16 0.24 -16.67 -8.17
C GLN A 16 -0.22 -15.87 -9.40
N PRO A 17 -1.15 -16.41 -10.21
CA PRO A 17 -1.80 -15.65 -11.26
C PRO A 17 -2.47 -14.40 -10.66
N LEU A 18 -2.29 -13.25 -11.31
CA LEU A 18 -2.98 -12.02 -10.92
C LEU A 18 -4.50 -12.19 -11.10
N GLN A 19 -5.20 -12.26 -9.98
CA GLN A 19 -6.66 -12.22 -9.92
C GLN A 19 -7.09 -10.89 -9.31
N PHE A 20 -7.65 -10.02 -10.15
CA PHE A 20 -8.37 -8.84 -9.68
C PHE A 20 -9.83 -9.27 -9.45
N GLY A 21 -10.16 -9.59 -8.20
CA GLY A 21 -11.52 -9.89 -7.77
C GLY A 21 -12.11 -8.74 -6.97
N ASP A 22 -13.39 -8.86 -6.62
CA ASP A 22 -14.03 -7.97 -5.65
C ASP A 22 -13.37 -8.21 -4.29
N ARG A 23 -12.67 -7.20 -3.77
CA ARG A 23 -11.96 -7.28 -2.49
C ARG A 23 -12.29 -6.06 -1.66
N ASP A 24 -12.64 -6.30 -0.40
CA ASP A 24 -12.73 -5.25 0.59
C ASP A 24 -11.33 -4.81 1.01
N GLY A 25 -11.18 -3.52 1.25
CA GLY A 25 -9.90 -2.96 1.63
C GLY A 25 -9.97 -1.51 2.09
N ILE A 26 -8.86 -1.05 2.65
CA ILE A 26 -8.66 0.33 3.07
C ILE A 26 -7.53 0.96 2.28
N GLU A 27 -7.72 2.18 1.78
CA GLU A 27 -6.67 2.96 1.10
C GLU A 27 -6.33 4.19 1.92
N LEU A 28 -5.03 4.39 2.17
CA LEU A 28 -4.51 5.64 2.71
C LEU A 28 -3.70 6.34 1.62
N THR A 29 -4.07 7.59 1.31
CA THR A 29 -3.41 8.40 0.28
C THR A 29 -2.76 9.63 0.88
N GLN A 30 -1.46 9.78 0.64
CA GLN A 30 -0.70 11.00 0.90
C GLN A 30 -0.60 11.83 -0.38
N PHE A 31 -0.87 13.12 -0.25
CA PHE A 31 -0.69 14.11 -1.31
C PHE A 31 0.46 15.06 -0.96
N SER A 32 1.23 15.45 -1.98
CA SER A 32 2.20 16.53 -1.91
C SER A 32 2.23 17.28 -3.22
N PHE A 33 2.55 18.57 -3.18
CA PHE A 33 2.63 19.42 -4.36
C PHE A 33 4.09 19.60 -4.79
N ILE A 34 4.31 19.60 -6.10
CA ILE A 34 5.59 19.98 -6.70
C ILE A 34 5.53 21.48 -6.92
N TYR A 35 6.52 22.21 -6.41
CA TYR A 35 6.58 23.66 -6.52
C TYR A 35 7.69 24.07 -7.49
N SER A 36 7.45 25.13 -8.25
CA SER A 36 8.48 25.76 -9.07
C SER A 36 9.60 26.36 -8.21
N GLN A 37 10.82 26.36 -8.73
CA GLN A 37 11.99 26.95 -8.04
C GLN A 37 12.13 28.47 -8.26
N GLY A 38 11.07 29.14 -8.73
CA GLY A 38 11.04 30.58 -8.98
C GLY A 38 10.56 31.38 -7.75
N PRO A 39 10.61 32.73 -7.82
CA PRO A 39 10.20 33.62 -6.73
C PRO A 39 8.71 33.44 -6.37
N ASP A 40 7.86 33.08 -7.33
CA ASP A 40 6.41 33.00 -7.14
C ASP A 40 5.90 31.64 -6.61
N ARG A 41 6.81 30.69 -6.32
CA ARG A 41 6.55 29.34 -5.75
C ARG A 41 5.19 28.75 -6.13
N GLU A 42 4.93 28.67 -7.43
CA GLU A 42 3.69 28.11 -7.96
C GLU A 42 3.69 26.58 -7.87
N ALA A 43 2.53 25.98 -7.57
CA ALA A 43 2.35 24.54 -7.64
C ALA A 43 2.29 24.10 -9.12
N ILE A 44 3.30 23.37 -9.57
CA ILE A 44 3.47 22.91 -10.97
C ILE A 44 3.16 21.42 -11.15
N GLY A 45 2.77 20.73 -10.09
CA GLY A 45 2.52 19.31 -10.13
C GLY A 45 2.11 18.73 -8.79
N SER A 46 1.97 17.41 -8.75
CA SER A 46 1.67 16.68 -7.52
C SER A 46 2.34 15.32 -7.49
N ILE A 47 2.71 14.90 -6.29
CA ILE A 47 3.12 13.53 -5.98
C ILE A 47 2.08 12.93 -5.06
N ARG A 48 1.53 11.79 -5.47
CA ARG A 48 0.55 11.01 -4.73
C ARG A 48 1.16 9.67 -4.41
N LYS A 49 1.08 9.27 -3.16
CA LYS A 49 1.45 7.93 -2.71
C LYS A 49 0.26 7.33 -2.01
N SER A 50 -0.17 6.15 -2.43
CA SER A 50 -1.21 5.42 -1.72
C SER A 50 -0.82 3.98 -1.45
N VAL A 51 -1.30 3.47 -0.33
CA VAL A 51 -1.25 2.06 0.03
C VAL A 51 -2.67 1.60 0.27
N THR A 52 -3.06 0.55 -0.44
CA THR A 52 -4.33 -0.16 -0.27
C THR A 52 -4.04 -1.52 0.35
N LEU A 53 -4.65 -1.78 1.49
CA LEU A 53 -4.61 -3.07 2.17
C LEU A 53 -5.93 -3.79 1.88
N PHE A 54 -5.88 -4.94 1.23
CA PHE A 54 -7.04 -5.80 1.00
C PHE A 54 -7.08 -6.87 2.08
N TYR A 55 -8.23 -7.05 2.72
CA TYR A 55 -8.37 -7.95 3.86
C TYR A 55 -9.69 -8.71 3.82
N SER A 56 -9.71 -9.87 4.46
CA SER A 56 -10.92 -10.67 4.67
C SER A 56 -11.09 -11.06 6.14
N PRO A 57 -12.33 -11.33 6.59
CA PRO A 57 -12.58 -11.84 7.94
C PRO A 57 -11.87 -13.19 8.13
N ALA A 58 -11.02 -13.28 9.16
CA ALA A 58 -10.29 -14.51 9.51
C ALA A 58 -11.02 -15.34 10.59
N GLY A 59 -12.23 -14.92 10.97
CA GLY A 59 -12.97 -15.43 12.12
C GLY A 59 -12.76 -14.57 13.38
N GLY A 60 -13.46 -14.93 14.44
CA GLY A 60 -13.45 -14.25 15.74
C GLY A 60 -14.55 -14.83 16.62
N ALA A 61 -14.28 -15.01 17.92
CA ALA A 61 -15.36 -15.31 18.85
C ALA A 61 -16.34 -14.12 18.86
N ALA A 62 -17.63 -14.37 19.14
CA ALA A 62 -18.65 -13.32 19.13
C ALA A 62 -18.32 -12.11 20.04
N ASP A 63 -17.54 -12.37 21.10
CA ASP A 63 -17.14 -11.37 22.10
C ASP A 63 -15.68 -10.89 21.96
N ALA A 64 -15.00 -11.23 20.84
CA ALA A 64 -13.62 -10.84 20.57
C ALA A 64 -13.52 -9.82 19.43
N GLU A 65 -12.44 -9.04 19.41
CA GLU A 65 -12.14 -8.19 18.26
C GLU A 65 -12.05 -9.06 16.98
N GLN A 66 -12.70 -8.58 15.92
CA GLN A 66 -12.70 -9.24 14.62
C GLN A 66 -11.25 -9.43 14.15
N GLN A 67 -10.86 -10.68 13.87
CA GLN A 67 -9.56 -10.94 13.27
C GLN A 67 -9.66 -10.73 11.77
N TRP A 68 -8.66 -10.04 11.22
CA TRP A 68 -8.54 -9.74 9.81
C TRP A 68 -7.32 -10.44 9.25
N LYS A 69 -7.46 -11.06 8.08
CA LYS A 69 -6.37 -11.62 7.32
C LYS A 69 -6.04 -10.68 6.18
N LEU A 70 -4.77 -10.34 6.01
CA LEU A 70 -4.31 -9.52 4.90
C LEU A 70 -4.19 -10.41 3.65
N GLU A 71 -4.89 -10.04 2.58
CA GLU A 71 -4.91 -10.83 1.34
C GLU A 71 -3.95 -10.27 0.29
N ALA A 72 -3.83 -8.95 0.22
CA ALA A 72 -2.92 -8.30 -0.71
C ALA A 72 -2.62 -6.86 -0.31
N VAL A 73 -1.50 -6.36 -0.78
CA VAL A 73 -1.12 -4.94 -0.66
C VAL A 73 -0.90 -4.36 -2.04
N VAL A 74 -1.54 -3.24 -2.34
CA VAL A 74 -1.24 -2.42 -3.51
C VAL A 74 -0.61 -1.12 -3.05
N THR A 75 0.58 -0.82 -3.54
CA THR A 75 1.15 0.52 -3.41
C THR A 75 1.13 1.21 -4.75
N ARG A 76 0.69 2.47 -4.78
CA ARG A 76 0.71 3.30 -5.99
C ARG A 76 1.47 4.60 -5.72
N LEU A 77 2.42 4.91 -6.58
CA LEU A 77 3.12 6.18 -6.59
C LEU A 77 2.84 6.85 -7.94
N VAL A 78 2.30 8.07 -7.88
CA VAL A 78 2.03 8.90 -9.07
C VAL A 78 2.75 10.22 -8.89
N GLU A 79 3.64 10.54 -9.81
CA GLU A 79 4.25 11.84 -9.96
C GLU A 79 3.76 12.45 -11.26
N ASP A 80 3.17 13.64 -11.17
CA ASP A 80 2.60 14.37 -12.30
C ASP A 80 3.14 15.80 -12.24
N ASP A 81 4.15 16.10 -13.08
CA ASP A 81 4.70 17.43 -13.31
C ASP A 81 4.06 17.99 -14.59
N PHE A 82 3.13 18.91 -14.41
CA PHE A 82 2.38 19.50 -15.51
C PHE A 82 3.23 20.42 -16.38
N LYS A 83 4.26 21.05 -15.79
CA LYS A 83 5.12 22.01 -16.50
C LYS A 83 6.11 21.30 -17.40
N MET A 84 6.68 20.19 -16.94
CA MET A 84 7.59 19.36 -17.74
C MET A 84 6.85 18.32 -18.59
N GLY A 85 5.55 18.15 -18.40
CA GLY A 85 4.75 17.12 -19.07
C GLY A 85 5.18 15.71 -18.67
N ILE A 86 5.69 15.55 -17.44
CA ILE A 86 6.19 14.27 -16.93
C ILE A 86 5.09 13.62 -16.09
N LYS A 87 4.71 12.40 -16.47
CA LYS A 87 3.83 11.55 -15.68
C LYS A 87 4.47 10.21 -15.44
N ASN A 88 4.87 9.98 -14.20
CA ASN A 88 5.44 8.72 -13.75
C ASN A 88 4.45 8.00 -12.85
N ILE A 89 4.13 6.76 -13.19
CA ILE A 89 3.23 5.90 -12.42
C ILE A 89 3.97 4.62 -12.09
N GLU A 90 4.11 4.36 -10.81
CA GLU A 90 4.63 3.11 -10.28
C GLU A 90 3.53 2.43 -9.46
N VAL A 91 3.30 1.15 -9.72
CA VAL A 91 2.36 0.34 -8.95
C VAL A 91 3.11 -0.91 -8.49
N ILE A 92 2.94 -1.28 -7.25
CA ILE A 92 3.53 -2.47 -6.66
C ILE A 92 2.36 -3.27 -6.08
N TYR A 93 2.23 -4.53 -6.49
CA TYR A 93 1.24 -5.45 -5.96
C TYR A 93 1.93 -6.63 -5.33
N ASP A 94 1.64 -6.80 -4.06
CA ASP A 94 2.05 -7.91 -3.23
C ASP A 94 0.84 -8.82 -3.01
N PRO A 95 0.74 -9.96 -3.72
CA PRO A 95 -0.37 -10.90 -3.57
C PRO A 95 -0.28 -11.78 -2.32
N SER A 96 0.85 -11.78 -1.61
CA SER A 96 1.08 -12.70 -0.49
C SER A 96 1.90 -12.04 0.63
N PRO A 97 1.42 -10.90 1.17
CA PRO A 97 2.20 -10.07 2.09
C PRO A 97 2.57 -10.76 3.41
N ASP A 98 1.81 -11.80 3.81
CA ASP A 98 2.06 -12.60 5.01
C ASP A 98 3.09 -13.73 4.79
N THR A 99 3.55 -13.95 3.55
CA THR A 99 4.55 -14.98 3.25
C THR A 99 5.96 -14.41 3.28
N GLU A 100 6.93 -15.21 3.77
CA GLU A 100 8.33 -14.79 3.85
C GLU A 100 8.94 -14.55 2.45
N ASN A 101 8.41 -15.23 1.43
CA ASN A 101 8.92 -15.23 0.07
C ASN A 101 8.15 -14.23 -0.80
N MET A 102 8.54 -12.96 -0.75
CA MET A 102 8.00 -11.90 -1.62
C MET A 102 8.41 -12.00 -3.12
N ASP A 103 8.59 -13.21 -3.65
CA ASP A 103 9.09 -13.42 -5.01
C ASP A 103 7.98 -13.25 -6.07
N ASP A 104 6.73 -13.28 -5.65
CA ASP A 104 5.53 -13.09 -6.45
C ASP A 104 5.04 -11.63 -6.48
N VAL A 105 5.81 -10.69 -5.92
CA VAL A 105 5.52 -9.25 -6.01
C VAL A 105 5.66 -8.76 -7.44
N TYR A 106 4.64 -8.06 -7.91
CA TYR A 106 4.62 -7.42 -9.22
C TYR A 106 4.92 -5.93 -9.10
N ILE A 107 5.81 -5.44 -9.96
CA ILE A 107 6.15 -4.02 -10.07
C ILE A 107 5.79 -3.58 -11.48
N TRP A 108 4.95 -2.56 -11.57
CA TRP A 108 4.61 -1.89 -12.82
C TRP A 108 5.16 -0.48 -12.82
N HIS A 109 5.82 -0.12 -13.90
CA HIS A 109 6.34 1.22 -14.10
C HIS A 109 5.88 1.75 -15.46
N ARG A 110 5.29 2.94 -15.46
CA ARG A 110 4.82 3.64 -16.65
C ARG A 110 5.28 5.09 -16.63
N TYR A 111 6.07 5.45 -17.63
CA TYR A 111 6.56 6.81 -17.83
C TYR A 111 5.92 7.45 -19.07
N ASN A 112 5.36 8.65 -18.92
CA ASN A 112 4.75 9.48 -19.97
C ASN A 112 3.81 8.71 -20.90
N GLN A 113 2.89 7.94 -20.31
CA GLN A 113 1.87 7.16 -21.03
C GLN A 113 2.39 6.05 -21.96
N LYS A 114 3.68 5.72 -21.94
CA LYS A 114 4.23 4.56 -22.67
C LYS A 114 3.61 3.24 -22.19
N GLU A 115 3.83 2.16 -22.93
CA GLU A 115 3.48 0.80 -22.50
C GLU A 115 4.11 0.53 -21.11
N PRO A 116 3.33 0.02 -20.14
CA PRO A 116 3.83 -0.25 -18.80
C PRO A 116 4.84 -1.39 -18.83
N ASN A 117 6.01 -1.16 -18.25
CA ASN A 117 6.96 -2.23 -17.98
C ASN A 117 6.50 -2.99 -16.74
N THR A 118 6.47 -4.32 -16.82
CA THR A 118 6.09 -5.20 -15.71
C THR A 118 7.28 -6.06 -15.33
N VAL A 119 7.63 -6.08 -14.04
CA VAL A 119 8.67 -6.95 -13.52
C VAL A 119 8.12 -7.74 -12.34
N VAL A 120 8.41 -9.03 -12.30
CA VAL A 120 8.13 -9.88 -11.14
C VAL A 120 9.38 -9.94 -10.27
N LEU A 121 9.28 -9.64 -8.98
CA LEU A 121 10.43 -9.47 -8.10
C LEU A 121 11.31 -10.73 -8.04
N GLY A 122 10.68 -11.91 -8.08
CA GLY A 122 11.33 -13.23 -8.17
C GLY A 122 12.21 -13.44 -9.40
N THR A 123 11.99 -12.69 -10.47
CA THR A 123 12.78 -12.76 -11.71
C THR A 123 13.98 -11.80 -11.70
N MET A 124 14.03 -10.85 -10.77
CA MET A 124 15.15 -9.92 -10.65
C MET A 124 16.41 -10.61 -10.14
N HIS A 125 17.57 -10.22 -10.69
CA HIS A 125 18.87 -10.70 -10.22
C HIS A 125 19.10 -10.37 -8.74
N ASN A 126 19.54 -11.38 -7.99
CA ASN A 126 19.91 -11.24 -6.58
C ASN A 126 21.24 -11.94 -6.30
N THR A 127 22.29 -11.56 -7.04
CA THR A 127 23.64 -12.09 -6.83
C THR A 127 24.42 -11.19 -5.87
N ALA A 128 25.53 -11.67 -5.29
CA ALA A 128 26.38 -10.86 -4.41
C ALA A 128 26.84 -9.54 -5.07
N ASN A 129 27.10 -9.57 -6.38
CA ASN A 129 27.53 -8.40 -7.15
C ASN A 129 26.36 -7.49 -7.55
N PHE A 130 25.16 -8.05 -7.72
CA PHE A 130 23.95 -7.31 -8.12
C PHE A 130 22.75 -7.71 -7.25
N PRO A 131 22.70 -7.28 -5.97
CA PRO A 131 21.63 -7.65 -5.05
C PRO A 131 20.41 -6.73 -5.21
N LEU A 132 19.83 -6.67 -6.42
CA LEU A 132 18.74 -5.73 -6.74
C LEU A 132 17.50 -6.01 -5.90
N ARG A 133 17.12 -7.28 -5.73
CA ARG A 133 15.98 -7.68 -4.89
C ARG A 133 16.15 -7.26 -3.44
N ASN A 134 17.32 -7.52 -2.85
CA ASN A 134 17.61 -7.13 -1.47
C ASN A 134 17.60 -5.60 -1.29
N LYS A 135 18.15 -4.85 -2.26
CA LYS A 135 18.11 -3.38 -2.25
C LYS A 135 16.68 -2.86 -2.32
N PHE A 136 15.84 -3.42 -3.19
CA PHE A 136 14.43 -3.07 -3.29
C PHE A 136 13.70 -3.29 -1.96
N LYS A 137 13.79 -4.49 -1.39
CA LYS A 137 13.14 -4.83 -0.11
C LYS A 137 13.60 -3.90 1.02
N GLN A 138 14.91 -3.81 1.26
CA GLN A 138 15.46 -3.09 2.42
C GLN A 138 15.38 -1.58 2.30
N ARG A 139 15.68 -1.01 1.11
CA ARG A 139 15.81 0.44 0.97
C ARG A 139 14.51 1.12 0.60
N PHE A 140 13.63 0.42 -0.11
CA PHE A 140 12.39 0.99 -0.61
C PHE A 140 11.17 0.43 0.12
N TYR A 141 10.91 -0.88 0.01
CA TYR A 141 9.63 -1.46 0.45
C TYR A 141 9.41 -1.35 1.96
N VAL A 142 10.40 -1.74 2.77
CA VAL A 142 10.30 -1.65 4.25
C VAL A 142 10.06 -0.21 4.70
N LYS A 143 10.85 0.75 4.18
CA LYS A 143 10.70 2.16 4.54
C LYS A 143 9.33 2.74 4.14
N LEU A 144 8.82 2.30 3.00
CA LEU A 144 7.51 2.72 2.51
C LEU A 144 6.40 2.21 3.43
N MET A 145 6.44 0.93 3.79
CA MET A 145 5.47 0.33 4.71
C MET A 145 5.56 0.93 6.12
N ASP A 146 6.76 1.18 6.63
CA ASP A 146 6.96 1.85 7.92
C ASP A 146 6.35 3.26 7.94
N HIS A 147 6.55 4.01 6.85
CA HIS A 147 5.95 5.34 6.68
C HIS A 147 4.42 5.28 6.71
N PHE A 148 3.80 4.37 5.96
CA PHE A 148 2.35 4.22 5.95
C PHE A 148 1.81 3.68 7.27
N ASN A 149 2.49 2.76 7.94
CA ASN A 149 2.14 2.30 9.29
C ASN A 149 2.12 3.48 10.29
N MET A 150 3.12 4.38 10.22
CA MET A 150 3.12 5.59 11.04
C MET A 150 1.91 6.48 10.73
N LEU A 151 1.59 6.69 9.46
CA LEU A 151 0.42 7.49 9.07
C LEU A 151 -0.89 6.86 9.53
N TYR A 152 -1.06 5.54 9.41
CA TYR A 152 -2.23 4.82 9.94
C TYR A 152 -2.37 5.00 11.46
N ARG A 153 -1.27 4.91 12.21
CA ARG A 153 -1.27 5.15 13.66
C ARG A 153 -1.65 6.59 14.01
N LEU A 154 -1.26 7.57 13.19
CA LEU A 154 -1.68 8.96 13.38
C LEU A 154 -3.19 9.12 13.17
N VAL A 155 -3.75 8.46 12.15
CA VAL A 155 -5.21 8.44 11.91
C VAL A 155 -5.94 7.77 13.08
N ASP A 156 -5.46 6.60 13.54
CA ASP A 156 -6.02 5.90 14.70
C ASP A 156 -5.97 6.78 15.96
N GLY A 157 -4.80 7.36 16.27
CA GLY A 157 -4.63 8.25 17.42
C GLY A 157 -5.53 9.49 17.35
N TYR A 158 -5.71 10.08 16.16
CA TYR A 158 -6.65 11.19 15.96
C TYR A 158 -8.10 10.75 16.22
N SER A 159 -8.51 9.59 15.69
CA SER A 159 -9.88 9.07 15.87
C SER A 159 -10.21 8.77 17.33
N LYS A 160 -9.26 8.24 18.10
CA LYS A 160 -9.42 7.92 19.53
C LYS A 160 -9.59 9.16 20.40
N LYS A 161 -9.01 10.29 19.98
CA LYS A 161 -9.10 11.56 20.72
C LYS A 161 -10.53 12.09 20.81
N ASP A 162 -11.31 11.94 19.74
CA ASP A 162 -12.72 12.36 19.70
C ASP A 162 -13.68 11.22 20.08
N GLY A 163 -13.32 9.96 19.78
CA GLY A 163 -14.13 8.78 20.06
C GLY A 163 -14.32 8.45 21.54
N GLN A 164 -13.40 8.84 22.43
CA GLN A 164 -13.58 8.61 23.86
C GLN A 164 -14.67 9.50 24.47
N LYS A 165 -14.81 10.77 24.07
CA LYS A 165 -15.83 11.66 24.65
C LYS A 165 -17.26 11.21 24.38
N TYR A 166 -17.58 10.80 23.15
CA TYR A 166 -18.94 10.37 22.80
C TYR A 166 -19.30 9.01 23.40
N ASN A 167 -18.35 8.07 23.44
CA ASN A 167 -18.54 6.77 24.09
C ASN A 167 -18.64 6.92 25.61
N GLU A 168 -17.87 7.81 26.24
CA GLU A 168 -18.03 8.18 27.65
C GLU A 168 -19.43 8.74 27.92
N THR A 169 -19.95 9.62 27.05
CA THR A 169 -21.31 10.17 27.19
C THR A 169 -22.40 9.10 27.14
N ILE A 170 -22.25 8.08 26.27
CA ILE A 170 -23.19 6.95 26.17
C ILE A 170 -23.06 6.02 27.39
N ILE A 171 -21.84 5.76 27.86
CA ILE A 171 -21.60 4.97 29.07
C ILE A 171 -22.15 5.68 30.31
N GLU A 172 -21.95 7.00 30.43
CA GLU A 172 -22.53 7.84 31.47
C GLU A 172 -24.06 7.80 31.42
N PHE A 173 -24.66 7.97 30.24
CA PHE A 173 -26.10 7.83 30.04
C PHE A 173 -26.62 6.45 30.46
N MET A 174 -25.92 5.37 30.07
CA MET A 174 -26.28 4.00 30.45
C MET A 174 -26.13 3.74 31.95
N GLN A 175 -25.13 4.33 32.60
CA GLN A 175 -24.92 4.23 34.05
C GLN A 175 -25.96 5.03 34.83
N GLU A 176 -26.39 6.20 34.33
CA GLU A 176 -27.49 6.96 34.91
C GLU A 176 -28.83 6.25 34.77
N HIS A 177 -29.08 5.58 33.63
CA HIS A 177 -30.34 4.87 33.39
C HIS A 177 -30.46 3.54 34.16
N ASN A 178 -29.35 2.85 34.42
CA ASN A 178 -29.32 1.60 35.21
C ASN A 178 -29.12 1.84 36.72
N LYS A 179 -29.17 3.10 37.17
CA LYS A 179 -29.09 3.48 38.59
C LYS A 179 -30.44 3.34 39.32
N TYR A 180 -31.25 2.33 39.02
CA TYR A 180 -32.42 1.94 39.81
C TYR A 180 -32.71 0.44 39.67
#